data_AF-A0A952U235-F1
#
_entry.id   AF-A0A952U235-F1
#
_cell.length_a   1.000
_cell.length_b   1.000
_cell.length_c   1.000
_cell.angle_alpha   90.00
_cell.angle_beta   90.00
_cell.angle_gamma   90.00
#
_symmetry.space_group_name_H-M   'P 1'
#
loop_
_entity.id
_entity.type
_entity.pdbx_description
1 polymer ?
#
loop_
_entity_poly.entity_id
_entity_poly.type
_entity_poly.pdbx_seq_one_letter_code
_entity_poly.pdbx_strand_id
1 'polypeptide(L)'
;MENTSNEDRLAGLAPDEWNEVDVGTRIDLNGKTTYHVLTSDRKVGYFVEKVYNDKQNLVRIVKRGRNSRSETDFAPDTGDVVRIFESSTLPDGNAMTKEIVYASERSTETIVIVGPDGDLKRTVQRESVGIRTLQQGQTDYKQNGIPSVTINHTMDPKTGKLSHREQIRWLKDGQRASTEHFFFNAIGAVSKYTKILYHATGGPFLEETHRYGSSGHMLRREIIQYNPTGVQTAADLTMYDEKGDITQRSTTYYDHRGAAVATHSADCPPAESWLEEGEQVLKQLEKKLESSSENYY
;
A
#
# COMPACT_ATOMS: atom_id res chain seq x y z
N MET A 1 -1.86 21.59 -19.81
CA MET A 1 -1.80 22.32 -18.53
C MET A 1 -0.35 22.41 -18.16
N GLU A 2 0.23 23.59 -18.36
CA GLU A 2 1.65 23.84 -18.15
C GLU A 2 1.98 23.85 -16.66
N ASN A 3 3.10 23.21 -16.37
CA ASN A 3 3.64 23.01 -15.04
C ASN A 3 4.45 24.26 -14.67
N THR A 4 3.79 25.28 -14.12
CA THR A 4 4.49 26.47 -13.63
C THR A 4 4.98 26.21 -12.21
N SER A 5 6.29 26.32 -12.04
CA SER A 5 6.95 26.24 -10.75
C SER A 5 6.44 27.35 -9.82
N ASN A 6 6.52 27.17 -8.50
CA ASN A 6 6.18 28.24 -7.56
C ASN A 6 7.02 29.53 -7.77
N GLU A 7 8.15 29.44 -8.46
CA GLU A 7 9.01 30.58 -8.81
C GLU A 7 8.39 31.45 -9.93
N ASP A 8 7.64 30.87 -10.86
CA ASP A 8 7.01 31.61 -11.97
C ASP A 8 5.80 32.47 -11.52
N ARG A 9 5.20 32.16 -10.37
CA ARG A 9 4.06 32.95 -9.82
C ARG A 9 4.50 34.23 -9.12
N LEU A 10 5.77 34.37 -8.78
CA LEU A 10 6.33 35.56 -8.14
C LEU A 10 6.87 36.58 -9.14
N ALA A 11 7.15 36.16 -10.38
CA ALA A 11 7.74 37.01 -11.42
C ALA A 11 6.75 38.03 -12.06
N GLY A 12 5.45 37.91 -11.76
CA GLY A 12 4.40 38.76 -12.34
C GLY A 12 3.77 39.78 -11.37
N LEU A 13 4.25 39.85 -10.12
CA LEU A 13 3.69 40.75 -9.11
C LEU A 13 4.43 42.09 -9.12
N ALA A 14 3.70 43.18 -9.31
CA ALA A 14 4.26 44.52 -9.21
C ALA A 14 4.74 44.77 -7.76
N PRO A 15 5.79 45.58 -7.50
CA PRO A 15 6.35 45.79 -6.15
C PRO A 15 5.32 46.22 -5.09
N ASP A 16 4.22 46.82 -5.52
CA ASP A 16 3.05 47.28 -4.76
C ASP A 16 2.06 46.16 -4.40
N GLU A 17 2.21 44.96 -4.97
CA GLU A 17 1.48 43.74 -4.59
C GLU A 17 2.26 42.87 -3.57
N TRP A 18 3.47 43.29 -3.20
CA TRP A 18 4.26 42.67 -2.14
C TRP A 18 3.69 43.10 -0.79
N ASN A 19 2.87 42.25 -0.19
CA ASN A 19 2.40 42.50 1.18
C ASN A 19 3.55 42.20 2.16
N GLU A 20 3.94 43.20 2.95
CA GLU A 20 4.84 43.02 4.09
C GLU A 20 4.22 42.01 5.04
N VAL A 21 4.90 40.87 5.22
CA VAL A 21 4.56 39.91 6.26
C VAL A 21 5.23 40.42 7.53
N ASP A 22 4.47 40.80 8.55
CA ASP A 22 5.04 41.14 9.86
C ASP A 22 5.70 39.87 10.44
N VAL A 23 7.03 39.88 10.50
CA VAL A 23 7.84 38.77 11.02
C VAL A 23 8.23 39.09 12.46
N GLY A 24 7.33 38.80 13.39
CA GLY A 24 7.66 38.87 14.81
C GLY A 24 8.63 37.75 15.18
N THR A 25 9.89 38.09 15.49
CA THR A 25 10.87 37.13 16.07
C THR A 25 10.89 37.26 17.59
N ARG A 26 10.59 36.18 18.30
CA ARG A 26 10.75 36.09 19.77
C ARG A 26 11.78 35.03 20.11
N ILE A 27 12.67 35.34 21.03
CA ILE A 27 13.69 34.43 21.55
C ILE A 27 13.38 34.21 23.02
N ASP A 28 13.40 32.97 23.50
CA ASP A 28 13.27 32.72 24.94
C ASP A 28 14.46 33.30 25.73
N LEU A 29 14.30 33.47 27.04
CA LEU A 29 15.31 34.09 27.92
C LEU A 29 16.68 33.40 27.91
N ASN A 30 16.75 32.15 27.41
CA ASN A 30 17.96 31.35 27.36
C ASN A 30 18.54 31.20 25.94
N GLY A 31 17.93 31.84 24.93
CA GLY A 31 18.36 31.70 23.54
C GLY A 31 18.13 30.31 22.93
N LYS A 32 17.31 29.46 23.55
CA LYS A 32 17.12 28.05 23.16
C LYS A 32 16.00 27.85 22.16
N THR A 33 15.03 28.75 22.13
CA THR A 33 13.88 28.65 21.23
C THR A 33 13.66 29.97 20.53
N THR A 34 13.57 29.94 19.20
CA THR A 34 13.20 31.08 18.39
C THR A 34 11.86 30.85 17.72
N TYR A 35 10.97 31.83 17.84
CA TYR A 35 9.65 31.82 17.26
C TYR A 35 9.58 32.88 16.17
N HIS A 36 9.18 32.48 14.97
CA HIS A 36 8.87 33.37 13.88
C HIS A 36 7.37 33.25 13.59
N VAL A 37 6.65 34.35 13.78
CA VAL A 37 5.24 34.46 13.40
C VAL A 37 5.18 35.15 12.05
N LEU A 38 4.50 34.54 11.08
CA LEU A 38 4.22 35.13 9.78
C LEU A 38 2.71 35.36 9.70
N THR A 39 2.27 36.60 9.91
CA THR A 39 0.85 36.98 9.77
C THR A 39 0.61 37.66 8.43
N SER A 40 -0.36 37.16 7.66
CA SER A 40 -0.99 37.91 6.57
C SER A 40 -2.28 38.56 7.09
N ASP A 41 -2.54 39.81 6.67
CA ASP A 41 -3.76 40.58 6.96
C ASP A 41 -5.07 39.84 6.61
N ARG A 42 -5.00 38.74 5.86
CA ARG A 42 -6.10 37.81 5.59
C ARG A 42 -6.00 36.53 6.42
N LYS A 43 -6.04 36.62 7.76
CA LYS A 43 -6.33 35.51 8.70
C LYS A 43 -5.65 34.15 8.41
N VAL A 44 -4.38 34.14 8.00
CA VAL A 44 -3.56 32.91 7.99
C VAL A 44 -2.24 33.24 8.67
N GLY A 45 -2.15 32.89 9.95
CA GLY A 45 -0.89 32.92 10.69
C GLY A 45 -0.15 31.60 10.47
N TYR A 46 1.01 31.65 9.83
CA TYR A 46 1.95 30.54 9.85
C TYR A 46 2.91 30.76 11.02
N PHE A 47 3.05 29.74 11.85
CA PHE A 47 3.92 29.78 13.02
C PHE A 47 5.10 28.84 12.78
N VAL A 48 6.32 29.36 12.90
CA VAL A 48 7.55 28.56 12.82
C VAL A 48 8.30 28.69 14.15
N GLU A 49 8.55 27.57 14.79
CA GLU A 49 9.35 27.45 16.00
C GLU A 49 10.62 26.67 15.67
N LYS A 50 11.78 27.19 16.08
CA LYS A 50 13.07 26.51 15.99
C LYS A 50 13.58 26.31 17.41
N VAL A 51 13.99 25.08 17.72
CA VAL A 51 14.49 24.68 19.04
C VAL A 51 15.95 24.29 18.91
N TYR A 52 16.78 24.80 19.81
CA TYR A 52 18.21 24.60 19.90
C TYR A 52 18.56 23.93 21.23
N ASN A 53 19.61 23.11 21.24
CA ASN A 53 20.13 22.50 22.46
C ASN A 53 21.06 23.46 23.24
N ASP A 54 21.61 23.00 24.36
CA ASP A 54 22.53 23.80 25.20
C ASP A 54 23.82 24.24 24.48
N LYS A 55 24.19 23.54 23.40
CA LYS A 55 25.33 23.86 22.54
C LYS A 55 24.96 24.77 21.37
N GLN A 56 23.72 25.27 21.33
CA GLN A 56 23.18 26.10 20.24
C GLN A 56 23.07 25.36 18.88
N ASN A 57 23.02 24.03 18.89
CA ASN A 57 22.72 23.25 17.69
C ASN A 57 21.20 23.15 17.51
N LEU A 58 20.71 23.32 16.28
CA LEU A 58 19.30 23.14 15.93
C LEU A 58 18.91 21.66 16.11
N VAL A 59 17.86 21.40 16.90
CA VAL A 59 17.36 20.04 17.17
C VAL A 59 15.93 19.82 16.70
N ARG A 60 15.14 20.89 16.49
CA ARG A 60 13.77 20.77 15.99
C ARG A 60 13.31 22.01 15.25
N ILE A 61 12.53 21.84 14.19
CA ILE A 61 11.69 22.87 13.58
C ILE A 61 10.23 22.42 13.65
N VAL A 62 9.34 23.27 14.15
CA VAL A 62 7.88 23.06 14.12
C VAL A 62 7.25 24.14 13.28
N LYS A 63 6.45 23.75 12.29
CA LYS A 63 5.63 24.64 11.46
C LYS A 63 4.16 24.34 11.72
N ARG A 64 3.35 25.35 12.03
CA ARG A 64 1.90 25.23 12.21
C ARG A 64 1.18 26.17 11.26
N GLY A 65 0.25 25.63 10.49
CA GLY A 65 -0.74 26.37 9.73
C GLY A 65 -2.14 26.13 10.31
N ARG A 66 -3.15 26.67 9.64
CA ARG A 66 -4.56 26.55 10.08
C ARG A 66 -5.03 25.10 10.20
N ASN A 67 -4.69 24.27 9.21
CA ASN A 67 -5.16 22.88 9.07
C ASN A 67 -3.99 21.90 8.92
N SER A 68 -2.77 22.32 9.26
CA SER A 68 -1.58 21.48 9.10
C SER A 68 -0.52 21.78 10.14
N ARG A 69 0.28 20.76 10.44
CA ARG A 69 1.45 20.86 11.30
C ARG A 69 2.56 19.99 10.70
N SER A 70 3.78 20.50 10.71
CA SER A 70 4.98 19.78 10.29
C SER A 70 6.04 19.95 11.37
N GLU A 71 6.75 18.87 11.68
CA GLU A 71 7.86 18.81 12.61
C GLU A 71 9.04 18.16 11.92
N THR A 72 10.22 18.71 12.10
CA THR A 72 11.47 18.14 11.64
C THR A 72 12.42 18.06 12.83
N ASP A 73 12.84 16.86 13.19
CA ASP A 73 13.81 16.61 14.24
C ASP A 73 15.19 16.38 13.63
N PHE A 74 16.22 16.89 14.29
CA PHE A 74 17.62 16.82 13.85
C PHE A 74 18.48 16.11 14.90
N ALA A 75 19.48 15.36 14.46
CA ALA A 75 20.50 14.77 15.33
C ALA A 75 21.30 15.89 16.02
N PRO A 76 21.39 15.91 17.37
CA PRO A 76 22.03 17.02 18.09
C PRO A 76 23.51 17.25 17.78
N ASP A 77 24.21 16.21 17.33
CA ASP A 77 25.67 16.24 17.12
C ASP A 77 26.06 16.46 15.65
N THR A 78 25.27 15.96 14.70
CA THR A 78 25.57 16.06 13.25
C THR A 78 24.71 17.08 12.52
N GLY A 79 23.52 17.40 13.03
CA GLY A 79 22.52 18.23 12.35
C GLY A 79 21.76 17.50 11.24
N ASP A 80 21.93 16.18 11.09
CA ASP A 80 21.18 15.38 10.11
C ASP A 80 19.71 15.28 10.50
N VAL A 81 18.82 15.23 9.51
CA VAL A 81 17.39 15.00 9.75
C VAL A 81 17.18 13.55 10.19
N VAL A 82 16.57 13.34 11.35
CA VAL A 82 16.27 12.00 11.89
C VAL A 82 14.80 11.64 11.78
N ARG A 83 13.91 12.64 11.78
CA ARG A 83 12.48 12.43 11.70
C ARG A 83 11.76 13.62 11.09
N ILE A 84 10.76 13.35 10.27
CA ILE A 84 9.80 14.33 9.79
C ILE A 84 8.42 13.82 10.17
N PHE A 85 7.62 14.64 10.83
CA PHE A 85 6.21 14.34 11.11
C PHE A 85 5.34 15.42 10.49
N GLU A 86 4.27 15.03 9.82
CA GLU A 86 3.30 15.92 9.20
C GLU A 86 1.89 15.48 9.60
N SER A 87 1.02 16.44 9.83
CA SER A 87 -0.40 16.20 10.00
C SER A 87 -1.19 17.25 9.22
N SER A 88 -2.27 16.83 8.60
CA SER A 88 -3.16 17.72 7.87
C SER A 88 -4.59 17.20 7.86
N THR A 89 -5.54 18.12 7.68
CA THR A 89 -6.93 17.77 7.37
C THR A 89 -7.12 17.80 5.85
N LEU A 90 -7.57 16.69 5.29
CA LEU A 90 -7.85 16.52 3.87
C LEU A 90 -9.18 17.22 3.48
N PRO A 91 -9.41 17.51 2.18
CA PRO A 91 -10.63 18.21 1.74
C PRO A 91 -11.94 17.49 2.07
N ASP A 92 -11.90 16.16 2.25
CA ASP A 92 -13.03 15.32 2.64
C ASP A 92 -13.25 15.27 4.17
N GLY A 93 -12.47 16.02 4.94
CA GLY A 93 -12.53 16.07 6.40
C GLY A 93 -11.68 15.01 7.11
N ASN A 94 -11.06 14.08 6.37
CA ASN A 94 -10.20 13.07 6.98
C ASN A 94 -8.92 13.71 7.58
N ALA A 95 -8.46 13.17 8.69
CA ALA A 95 -7.15 13.49 9.25
C ALA A 95 -6.09 12.59 8.62
N MET A 96 -5.04 13.17 8.06
CA MET A 96 -3.86 12.46 7.58
C MET A 96 -2.67 12.79 8.47
N THR A 97 -2.00 11.77 8.99
CA THR A 97 -0.66 11.91 9.59
C THR A 97 0.36 11.17 8.75
N LYS A 98 1.54 11.75 8.59
CA LYS A 98 2.68 11.17 7.90
C LYS A 98 3.90 11.28 8.80
N GLU A 99 4.66 10.20 8.94
CA GLU A 99 5.90 10.18 9.69
C GLU A 99 6.98 9.53 8.84
N ILE A 100 8.12 10.19 8.67
CA ILE A 100 9.33 9.64 8.07
C ILE A 100 10.38 9.54 9.16
N VAL A 101 10.94 8.35 9.36
CA VAL A 101 12.07 8.12 10.26
C VAL A 101 13.27 7.72 9.42
N TYR A 102 14.40 8.42 9.62
CA TYR A 102 15.66 8.15 8.94
C TYR A 102 16.57 7.33 9.87
N ALA A 103 17.08 6.22 9.35
CA ALA A 103 18.00 5.34 10.05
C ALA A 103 19.16 4.98 9.11
N SER A 104 20.29 5.66 9.29
CA SER A 104 21.46 5.55 8.41
C SER A 104 21.07 5.83 6.94
N GLU A 105 21.26 4.89 6.03
CA GLU A 105 20.94 5.06 4.60
C GLU A 105 19.45 4.78 4.26
N ARG A 106 18.67 4.29 5.23
CA ARG A 106 17.26 3.91 5.03
C ARG A 106 16.32 4.91 5.64
N SER A 107 15.12 5.02 5.07
CA SER A 107 14.00 5.73 5.68
C SER A 107 12.74 4.88 5.64
N THR A 108 11.94 5.00 6.68
CA THR A 108 10.59 4.42 6.75
C THR A 108 9.58 5.55 6.83
N GLU A 109 8.66 5.59 5.88
CA GLU A 109 7.53 6.52 5.84
C GLU A 109 6.25 5.76 6.21
N THR A 110 5.51 6.26 7.19
CA THR A 110 4.20 5.75 7.60
C THR A 110 3.17 6.84 7.45
N ILE A 111 2.09 6.57 6.72
CA ILE A 111 0.94 7.45 6.56
C ILE A 111 -0.27 6.76 7.16
N VAL A 112 -1.04 7.48 7.96
CA VAL A 112 -2.29 7.02 8.57
C VAL A 112 -3.38 8.03 8.24
N ILE A 113 -4.51 7.54 7.74
CA ILE A 113 -5.69 8.34 7.42
C ILE A 113 -6.84 7.87 8.29
N VAL A 114 -7.43 8.80 9.04
CA VAL A 114 -8.54 8.57 9.97
C VAL A 114 -9.72 9.44 9.56
N GLY A 115 -10.93 8.88 9.59
CA GLY A 115 -12.16 9.58 9.28
C GLY A 115 -12.54 10.61 10.36
N PRO A 116 -13.49 11.52 10.06
CA PRO A 116 -14.02 12.47 11.04
C PRO A 116 -14.60 11.80 12.29
N ASP A 117 -15.15 10.60 12.12
CA ASP A 117 -15.75 9.79 13.19
C ASP A 117 -14.71 8.99 13.98
N GLY A 118 -13.42 9.13 13.66
CA GLY A 118 -12.31 8.43 14.32
C GLY A 118 -12.00 7.05 13.74
N ASP A 119 -12.68 6.63 12.68
CA ASP A 119 -12.46 5.32 12.07
C ASP A 119 -11.21 5.30 11.18
N LEU A 120 -10.36 4.29 11.34
CA LEU A 120 -9.18 4.11 10.51
C LEU A 120 -9.63 3.84 9.07
N LYS A 121 -9.19 4.66 8.10
CA LYS A 121 -9.55 4.52 6.68
C LYS A 121 -8.45 3.82 5.89
N ARG A 122 -7.20 4.22 6.13
CA ARG A 122 -6.05 3.77 5.35
C ARG A 122 -4.75 3.87 6.13
N THR A 123 -3.87 2.90 5.92
CA THR A 123 -2.45 3.02 6.25
C THR A 123 -1.62 2.84 4.99
N VAL A 124 -0.52 3.58 4.88
CA VAL A 124 0.52 3.39 3.87
C VAL A 124 1.86 3.30 4.59
N GLN A 125 2.68 2.32 4.21
CA GLN A 125 4.04 2.19 4.68
C GLN A 125 4.97 2.13 3.48
N ARG A 126 6.10 2.83 3.56
CA ARG A 126 7.11 2.83 2.51
C ARG A 126 8.49 2.76 3.13
N GLU A 127 9.34 1.88 2.62
CA GLU A 127 10.76 1.84 2.94
C GLU A 127 11.55 2.33 1.73
N SER A 128 12.53 3.20 1.96
CA SER A 128 13.38 3.77 0.90
C SER A 128 14.86 3.81 1.27
N VAL A 129 15.74 3.85 0.27
CA VAL A 129 17.16 4.23 0.37
C VAL A 129 17.38 5.44 -0.53
N GLY A 130 17.68 6.59 0.07
CA GLY A 130 17.68 7.88 -0.64
C GLY A 130 16.31 8.12 -1.32
N ILE A 131 16.32 8.30 -2.65
CA ILE A 131 15.10 8.50 -3.44
C ILE A 131 14.44 7.19 -3.92
N ARG A 132 15.05 6.03 -3.67
CA ARG A 132 14.60 4.74 -4.20
C ARG A 132 13.72 4.03 -3.18
N THR A 133 12.49 3.72 -3.56
CA THR A 133 11.61 2.86 -2.77
C THR A 133 12.03 1.40 -2.89
N LEU A 134 12.17 0.72 -1.76
CA LEU A 134 12.43 -0.72 -1.68
C LEU A 134 11.13 -1.52 -1.51
N GLN A 135 10.23 -0.99 -0.67
CA GLN A 135 8.94 -1.61 -0.37
C GLN A 135 7.88 -0.53 -0.17
N GLN A 136 6.65 -0.80 -0.61
CA GLN A 136 5.49 0.03 -0.30
C GLN A 136 4.25 -0.83 -0.08
N GLY A 137 3.64 -0.71 1.09
CA GLY A 137 2.36 -1.34 1.44
C GLY A 137 1.26 -0.31 1.64
N GLN A 138 0.04 -0.64 1.25
CA GLN A 138 -1.16 0.12 1.57
C GLN A 138 -2.24 -0.84 2.07
N THR A 139 -2.93 -0.49 3.15
CA THR A 139 -4.13 -1.21 3.60
C THR A 139 -5.28 -0.23 3.76
N ASP A 140 -6.41 -0.56 3.14
CA ASP A 140 -7.67 0.14 3.31
C ASP A 140 -8.52 -0.62 4.33
N TYR A 141 -9.33 0.11 5.10
CA TYR A 141 -10.09 -0.44 6.22
C TYR A 141 -11.59 -0.18 6.03
N LYS A 142 -12.40 -1.11 6.55
CA LYS A 142 -13.85 -0.97 6.68
C LYS A 142 -14.16 -0.15 7.94
N GLN A 143 -15.39 0.37 8.05
CA GLN A 143 -15.84 1.15 9.22
C GLN A 143 -15.68 0.41 10.56
N ASN A 144 -15.71 -0.92 10.56
CA ASN A 144 -15.49 -1.74 11.75
C ASN A 144 -14.00 -1.96 12.10
N GLY A 145 -13.08 -1.25 11.44
CA GLY A 145 -11.63 -1.34 11.68
C GLY A 145 -10.96 -2.57 11.07
N ILE A 146 -11.70 -3.40 10.33
CA ILE A 146 -11.16 -4.61 9.70
C ILE A 146 -10.60 -4.24 8.32
N PRO A 147 -9.41 -4.73 7.95
CA PRO A 147 -8.88 -4.55 6.60
C PRO A 147 -9.91 -4.94 5.53
N SER A 148 -9.96 -4.18 4.44
CA SER A 148 -10.74 -4.52 3.24
C SER A 148 -9.83 -5.06 2.15
N VAL A 149 -8.78 -4.30 1.84
CA VAL A 149 -7.81 -4.60 0.79
C VAL A 149 -6.42 -4.19 1.28
N THR A 150 -5.42 -5.04 1.03
CA THR A 150 -4.01 -4.69 1.19
C THR A 150 -3.29 -4.86 -0.14
N ILE A 151 -2.46 -3.89 -0.52
CA ILE A 151 -1.59 -3.98 -1.70
C ILE A 151 -0.17 -3.70 -1.26
N ASN A 152 0.72 -4.65 -1.49
CA ASN A 152 2.14 -4.55 -1.19
C ASN A 152 2.94 -4.62 -2.48
N HIS A 153 3.94 -3.75 -2.60
CA HIS A 153 4.90 -3.69 -3.69
C HIS A 153 6.30 -3.89 -3.12
N THR A 154 7.07 -4.74 -3.78
CA THR A 154 8.50 -4.92 -3.54
C THR A 154 9.24 -4.55 -4.81
N MET A 155 10.26 -3.72 -4.68
CA MET A 155 11.10 -3.27 -5.78
C MET A 155 12.42 -4.05 -5.77
N ASP A 156 12.99 -4.29 -6.95
CA ASP A 156 14.36 -4.79 -7.08
C ASP A 156 15.35 -3.71 -6.58
N PRO A 157 16.20 -3.99 -5.59
CA PRO A 157 17.08 -2.97 -5.00
C PRO A 157 18.12 -2.38 -5.96
N LYS A 158 18.50 -3.12 -7.01
CA LYS A 158 19.53 -2.70 -7.98
C LYS A 158 18.95 -1.75 -9.03
N THR A 159 17.77 -2.08 -9.54
CA THR A 159 17.14 -1.42 -10.68
C THR A 159 16.01 -0.47 -10.28
N GLY A 160 15.45 -0.60 -9.07
CA GLY A 160 14.29 0.15 -8.60
C GLY A 160 12.97 -0.23 -9.28
N LYS A 161 12.96 -1.27 -10.12
CA LYS A 161 11.75 -1.74 -10.82
C LYS A 161 10.92 -2.62 -9.90
N LEU A 162 9.60 -2.62 -10.08
CA LEU A 162 8.69 -3.54 -9.39
C LEU A 162 9.11 -4.99 -9.68
N SER A 163 9.39 -5.76 -8.64
CA SER A 163 9.77 -7.18 -8.73
C SER A 163 8.63 -8.09 -8.27
N HIS A 164 7.84 -7.63 -7.31
CA HIS A 164 6.70 -8.36 -6.77
C HIS A 164 5.58 -7.42 -6.32
N ARG A 165 4.34 -7.82 -6.59
CA ARG A 165 3.13 -7.20 -6.03
C ARG A 165 2.29 -8.28 -5.35
N GLU A 166 1.91 -8.05 -4.11
CA GLU A 166 0.89 -8.84 -3.42
C GLU A 166 -0.38 -8.01 -3.28
N GLN A 167 -1.53 -8.61 -3.52
CA GLN A 167 -2.84 -8.02 -3.27
C GLN A 167 -3.69 -8.98 -2.44
N ILE A 168 -4.21 -8.51 -1.32
CA ILE A 168 -4.99 -9.30 -0.37
C ILE A 168 -6.39 -8.70 -0.31
N ARG A 169 -7.42 -9.54 -0.40
CA ARG A 169 -8.78 -9.18 0.00
C ARG A 169 -9.10 -9.88 1.31
N TRP A 170 -9.77 -9.16 2.19
CA TRP A 170 -10.04 -9.61 3.55
C TRP A 170 -11.53 -9.85 3.79
N LEU A 171 -11.84 -10.96 4.45
CA LEU A 171 -13.17 -11.28 4.96
C LEU A 171 -13.58 -10.33 6.09
N LYS A 172 -14.86 -10.39 6.49
CA LYS A 172 -15.40 -9.54 7.57
C LYS A 172 -14.92 -9.95 8.97
N ASP A 173 -14.30 -11.10 9.12
CA ASP A 173 -13.72 -11.58 10.39
C ASP A 173 -12.20 -11.32 10.46
N GLY A 174 -11.63 -10.64 9.45
CA GLY A 174 -10.19 -10.36 9.37
C GLY A 174 -9.35 -11.51 8.81
N GLN A 175 -9.97 -12.61 8.36
CA GLN A 175 -9.25 -13.65 7.60
C GLN A 175 -9.03 -13.22 6.15
N ARG A 176 -8.02 -13.81 5.50
CA ARG A 176 -7.80 -13.60 4.05
C ARG A 176 -8.93 -14.28 3.28
N ALA A 177 -9.56 -13.55 2.36
CA ALA A 177 -10.51 -14.09 1.39
C ALA A 177 -9.77 -14.59 0.14
N SER A 178 -8.88 -13.74 -0.38
CA SER A 178 -8.01 -14.06 -1.49
C SER A 178 -6.65 -13.38 -1.36
N THR A 179 -5.64 -13.95 -1.99
CA THR A 179 -4.32 -13.34 -2.16
C THR A 179 -3.85 -13.55 -3.58
N GLU A 180 -3.45 -12.48 -4.23
CA GLU A 180 -2.86 -12.50 -5.57
C GLU A 180 -1.41 -12.04 -5.49
N HIS A 181 -0.51 -12.77 -6.14
CA HIS A 181 0.89 -12.43 -6.28
C HIS A 181 1.25 -12.28 -7.75
N PHE A 182 1.87 -11.16 -8.09
CA PHE A 182 2.44 -10.88 -9.40
C PHE A 182 3.94 -10.77 -9.24
N PHE A 183 4.69 -11.54 -10.02
CA PHE A 183 6.15 -11.46 -10.07
C PHE A 183 6.56 -10.92 -11.42
N PHE A 184 7.49 -9.98 -11.43
CA PHE A 184 7.92 -9.27 -12.62
C PHE A 184 9.38 -9.59 -12.94
N ASN A 185 9.71 -9.68 -14.22
CA ASN A 185 11.08 -9.86 -14.68
C ASN A 185 11.82 -8.50 -14.81
N ALA A 186 13.09 -8.54 -15.20
CA ALA A 186 13.92 -7.34 -15.32
C ALA A 186 13.43 -6.31 -16.36
N ILE A 187 12.61 -6.72 -17.34
CA ILE A 187 11.99 -5.83 -18.32
C ILE A 187 10.64 -5.27 -17.83
N GLY A 188 10.13 -5.72 -16.68
CA GLY A 188 8.86 -5.28 -16.09
C GLY A 188 7.64 -6.07 -16.55
N ALA A 189 7.82 -7.19 -17.26
CA ALA A 189 6.72 -8.08 -17.65
C ALA A 189 6.44 -9.11 -16.54
N VAL A 190 5.17 -9.52 -16.41
CA VAL A 190 4.77 -10.55 -15.45
C VAL A 190 5.38 -11.90 -15.88
N SER A 191 6.10 -12.55 -14.97
CA SER A 191 6.72 -13.87 -15.18
C SER A 191 5.98 -14.98 -14.43
N LYS A 192 5.31 -14.64 -13.31
CA LYS A 192 4.46 -15.54 -12.54
C LYS A 192 3.27 -14.76 -11.99
N TYR A 193 2.10 -15.39 -12.06
CA TYR A 193 0.92 -15.00 -11.30
C TYR A 193 0.52 -16.15 -10.38
N THR A 194 0.10 -15.86 -9.16
CA THR A 194 -0.51 -16.84 -8.26
C THR A 194 -1.73 -16.21 -7.59
N LYS A 195 -2.90 -16.85 -7.65
CA LYS A 195 -4.11 -16.47 -6.93
C LYS A 195 -4.48 -17.59 -5.97
N ILE A 196 -4.63 -17.26 -4.70
CA ILE A 196 -5.07 -18.19 -3.66
C ILE A 196 -6.44 -17.69 -3.16
N LEU A 197 -7.43 -18.57 -3.17
CA LEU A 197 -8.69 -18.41 -2.48
C LEU A 197 -8.62 -19.20 -1.17
N TYR A 198 -9.17 -18.66 -0.09
CA TYR A 198 -9.10 -19.28 1.22
C TYR A 198 -10.47 -19.77 1.70
N HIS A 199 -10.48 -20.82 2.51
CA HIS A 199 -11.66 -21.23 3.26
C HIS A 199 -11.99 -20.20 4.35
N ALA A 200 -13.27 -20.07 4.70
CA ALA A 200 -13.69 -19.22 5.82
C ALA A 200 -13.15 -19.70 7.18
N THR A 201 -12.78 -20.98 7.30
CA THR A 201 -12.14 -21.55 8.48
C THR A 201 -10.62 -21.37 8.49
N GLY A 202 -10.06 -20.70 7.49
CA GLY A 202 -8.63 -20.56 7.26
C GLY A 202 -8.06 -21.68 6.38
N GLY A 203 -6.88 -21.41 5.79
CA GLY A 203 -6.21 -22.31 4.84
C GLY A 203 -6.64 -22.13 3.37
N PRO A 204 -5.79 -22.53 2.41
CA PRO A 204 -6.12 -22.42 0.99
C PRO A 204 -7.27 -23.37 0.64
N PHE A 205 -8.17 -22.90 -0.22
CA PHE A 205 -9.23 -23.65 -0.87
C PHE A 205 -8.85 -23.97 -2.32
N LEU A 206 -8.33 -22.97 -3.03
CA LEU A 206 -7.94 -23.07 -4.43
C LEU A 206 -6.71 -22.20 -4.67
N GLU A 207 -5.70 -22.75 -5.34
CA GLU A 207 -4.52 -22.02 -5.79
C GLU A 207 -4.43 -22.12 -7.32
N GLU A 208 -4.44 -20.99 -8.01
CA GLU A 208 -4.19 -20.89 -9.44
C GLU A 208 -2.83 -20.23 -9.67
N THR A 209 -1.90 -20.92 -10.33
CA THR A 209 -0.57 -20.41 -10.68
C THR A 209 -0.38 -20.38 -12.19
N HIS A 210 0.01 -19.22 -12.72
CA HIS A 210 0.43 -19.04 -14.10
C HIS A 210 1.94 -18.80 -14.20
N ARG A 211 2.56 -19.32 -15.26
CA ARG A 211 3.92 -18.99 -15.67
C ARG A 211 3.89 -18.40 -17.07
N TYR A 212 4.63 -17.32 -17.27
CA TYR A 212 4.71 -16.62 -18.53
C TYR A 212 6.13 -16.69 -19.10
N GLY A 213 6.21 -16.77 -20.43
CA GLY A 213 7.46 -16.63 -21.17
C GLY A 213 7.99 -15.20 -21.13
N SER A 214 9.21 -15.00 -21.63
CA SER A 214 9.86 -13.69 -21.67
C SER A 214 9.10 -12.66 -22.53
N SER A 215 8.38 -13.11 -23.56
CA SER A 215 7.51 -12.27 -24.41
C SER A 215 6.09 -12.09 -23.86
N GLY A 216 5.79 -12.62 -22.66
CA GLY A 216 4.52 -12.40 -21.96
C GLY A 216 3.39 -13.36 -22.30
N HIS A 217 3.60 -14.33 -23.20
CA HIS A 217 2.64 -15.41 -23.43
C HIS A 217 2.63 -16.37 -22.24
N MET A 218 1.45 -16.93 -21.90
CA MET A 218 1.33 -17.94 -20.86
C MET A 218 1.91 -19.26 -21.37
N LEU A 219 2.73 -19.92 -20.54
CA LEU A 219 3.38 -21.20 -20.83
C LEU A 219 2.80 -22.34 -20.00
N ARG A 220 2.32 -22.01 -18.80
CA ARG A 220 1.76 -22.98 -17.86
C ARG A 220 0.68 -22.33 -17.02
N ARG A 221 -0.41 -23.05 -16.82
CA ARG A 221 -1.46 -22.77 -15.85
C ARG A 221 -1.68 -24.01 -15.01
N GLU A 222 -1.68 -23.83 -13.70
CA GLU A 222 -1.92 -24.90 -12.74
C GLU A 222 -2.99 -24.45 -11.75
N ILE A 223 -4.03 -25.26 -11.54
CA ILE A 223 -5.06 -25.02 -10.53
C ILE A 223 -5.01 -26.17 -9.54
N ILE A 224 -4.78 -25.88 -8.27
CA ILE A 224 -4.74 -26.84 -7.19
C ILE A 224 -5.93 -26.60 -6.28
N GLN A 225 -6.66 -27.66 -5.95
CA GLN A 225 -7.77 -27.61 -5.00
C GLN A 225 -7.36 -28.27 -3.68
N TYR A 226 -7.86 -27.71 -2.59
CA TYR A 226 -7.58 -28.17 -1.24
C TYR A 226 -8.88 -28.39 -0.46
N ASN A 227 -8.92 -29.46 0.32
CA ASN A 227 -9.98 -29.65 1.30
C ASN A 227 -9.82 -28.67 2.48
N PRO A 228 -10.81 -28.55 3.38
CA PRO A 228 -10.75 -27.65 4.53
C PRO A 228 -9.61 -27.93 5.53
N THR A 229 -8.98 -29.11 5.47
CA THR A 229 -7.80 -29.45 6.30
C THR A 229 -6.47 -29.06 5.64
N GLY A 230 -6.51 -28.45 4.44
CA GLY A 230 -5.34 -28.04 3.69
C GLY A 230 -4.67 -29.15 2.88
N VAL A 231 -5.32 -30.32 2.74
CA VAL A 231 -4.81 -31.41 1.90
C VAL A 231 -5.26 -31.18 0.46
N GLN A 232 -4.30 -31.26 -0.46
CA GLN A 232 -4.55 -31.18 -1.90
C GLN A 232 -5.44 -32.35 -2.34
N THR A 233 -6.52 -32.04 -3.07
CA THR A 233 -7.49 -33.02 -3.57
C THR A 233 -7.44 -33.18 -5.08
N ALA A 234 -7.07 -32.11 -5.80
CA ALA A 234 -6.93 -32.13 -7.25
C ALA A 234 -5.85 -31.14 -7.72
N ALA A 235 -5.21 -31.42 -8.85
CA ALA A 235 -4.39 -30.47 -9.58
C ALA A 235 -4.62 -30.58 -11.08
N ASP A 236 -5.07 -29.49 -11.68
CA ASP A 236 -5.24 -29.32 -13.12
C ASP A 236 -4.04 -28.57 -13.70
N LEU A 237 -3.34 -29.20 -14.62
CA LEU A 237 -2.20 -28.62 -15.34
C LEU A 237 -2.57 -28.42 -16.81
N THR A 238 -2.37 -27.21 -17.31
CA THR A 238 -2.41 -26.89 -18.74
C THR A 238 -1.11 -26.24 -19.17
N MET A 239 -0.48 -26.79 -20.21
CA MET A 239 0.73 -26.25 -20.82
C MET A 239 0.39 -25.64 -22.18
N TYR A 240 1.11 -24.59 -22.54
CA TYR A 240 0.91 -23.83 -23.76
C TYR A 240 2.24 -23.68 -24.51
N ASP A 241 2.18 -23.57 -25.83
CA ASP A 241 3.34 -23.17 -26.65
C ASP A 241 3.49 -21.64 -26.74
N GLU A 242 4.47 -21.17 -27.52
CA GLU A 242 4.72 -19.74 -27.71
C GLU A 242 3.64 -19.01 -28.51
N LYS A 243 2.77 -19.74 -29.23
CA LYS A 243 1.61 -19.18 -29.94
C LYS A 243 0.38 -19.09 -29.05
N GLY A 244 0.42 -19.71 -27.88
CA GLY A 244 -0.69 -19.80 -26.93
C GLY A 244 -1.59 -21.02 -27.17
N ASP A 245 -1.17 -21.97 -28.02
CA ASP A 245 -1.91 -23.21 -28.25
C ASP A 245 -1.64 -24.20 -27.11
N ILE A 246 -2.67 -24.95 -26.70
CA ILE A 246 -2.55 -25.94 -25.62
C ILE A 246 -1.75 -27.13 -26.13
N THR A 247 -0.63 -27.43 -25.47
CA THR A 247 0.23 -28.58 -25.79
C THR A 247 -0.02 -29.77 -24.87
N GLN A 248 -0.51 -29.52 -23.66
CA GLN A 248 -0.80 -30.57 -22.68
C GLN A 248 -1.92 -30.13 -21.75
N ARG A 249 -2.82 -31.06 -21.42
CA ARG A 249 -3.76 -30.94 -20.30
C ARG A 249 -3.76 -32.23 -19.50
N SER A 250 -3.66 -32.10 -18.18
CA SER A 250 -3.77 -33.23 -17.27
C SER A 250 -4.40 -32.84 -15.94
N THR A 251 -5.19 -33.73 -15.37
CA THR A 251 -5.78 -33.59 -14.04
C THR A 251 -5.31 -34.74 -13.17
N THR A 252 -4.73 -34.44 -12.00
CA THR A 252 -4.37 -35.45 -10.99
C THR A 252 -5.26 -35.31 -9.78
N TYR A 253 -5.85 -36.41 -9.33
CA TYR A 253 -6.67 -36.51 -8.13
C TYR A 253 -5.86 -37.13 -7.00
N TYR A 254 -6.11 -36.67 -5.77
CA TYR A 254 -5.39 -37.09 -4.58
C TYR A 254 -6.36 -37.57 -3.51
N ASP A 255 -5.94 -38.55 -2.71
CA ASP A 255 -6.70 -38.98 -1.55
C ASP A 255 -6.57 -38.01 -0.37
N HIS A 256 -7.27 -38.32 0.74
CA HIS A 256 -7.24 -37.56 1.98
C HIS A 256 -5.86 -37.46 2.66
N ARG A 257 -4.85 -38.20 2.19
CA ARG A 257 -3.46 -38.16 2.67
C ARG A 257 -2.53 -37.43 1.69
N GLY A 258 -3.05 -36.94 0.57
CA GLY A 258 -2.27 -36.29 -0.48
C GLY A 258 -1.55 -37.27 -1.40
N ALA A 259 -1.91 -38.56 -1.40
CA ALA A 259 -1.37 -39.52 -2.36
C ALA A 259 -2.16 -39.46 -3.68
N ALA A 260 -1.47 -39.44 -4.82
CA ALA A 260 -2.11 -39.42 -6.13
C ALA A 260 -2.85 -40.75 -6.38
N VAL A 261 -4.14 -40.67 -6.71
CA VAL A 261 -5.01 -41.84 -6.95
C VAL A 261 -5.37 -42.03 -8.42
N ALA A 262 -5.38 -40.95 -9.21
CA ALA A 262 -5.66 -41.01 -10.64
C ALA A 262 -5.06 -39.80 -11.35
N THR A 263 -4.58 -40.00 -12.59
CA THR A 263 -4.18 -38.92 -13.49
C THR A 263 -4.82 -39.13 -14.84
N HIS A 264 -5.55 -38.13 -15.31
CA HIS A 264 -6.12 -38.10 -16.65
C HIS A 264 -5.28 -37.19 -17.53
N SER A 265 -4.89 -37.66 -18.71
CA SER A 265 -4.17 -36.90 -19.73
C SER A 265 -4.99 -36.94 -21.01
N ALA A 266 -5.22 -35.79 -21.65
CA ALA A 266 -6.11 -35.54 -22.80
C ALA A 266 -7.58 -35.14 -22.48
N ASP A 267 -8.08 -34.15 -23.23
CA ASP A 267 -9.44 -33.59 -23.32
C ASP A 267 -10.33 -33.69 -22.08
N CYS A 268 -9.81 -33.31 -20.92
CA CYS A 268 -10.66 -32.98 -19.77
C CYS A 268 -11.32 -31.60 -20.02
N PRO A 269 -12.63 -31.43 -19.79
CA PRO A 269 -13.29 -30.14 -19.89
C PRO A 269 -12.59 -29.12 -18.97
N PRO A 270 -12.48 -27.85 -19.37
CA PRO A 270 -11.77 -26.84 -18.58
C PRO A 270 -12.43 -26.68 -17.20
N ALA A 271 -11.62 -26.46 -16.17
CA ALA A 271 -12.06 -26.16 -14.82
C ALA A 271 -12.79 -24.81 -14.66
N GLU A 272 -13.22 -24.18 -15.77
CA GLU A 272 -13.95 -22.91 -15.80
C GLU A 272 -15.23 -22.95 -14.95
N SER A 273 -15.91 -24.11 -14.86
CA SER A 273 -17.07 -24.28 -13.99
C SER A 273 -16.76 -24.06 -12.50
N TRP A 274 -15.54 -24.37 -12.04
CA TRP A 274 -15.14 -24.26 -10.63
C TRP A 274 -14.67 -22.87 -10.25
N LEU A 275 -14.11 -22.12 -11.21
CA LEU A 275 -13.80 -20.70 -11.02
C LEU A 275 -15.08 -19.88 -10.89
N GLU A 276 -16.08 -20.18 -11.70
CA GLU A 276 -17.40 -19.57 -11.57
C GLU A 276 -18.04 -19.89 -10.21
N GLU A 277 -17.96 -21.14 -9.74
CA GLU A 277 -18.43 -21.50 -8.40
C GLU A 277 -17.68 -20.76 -7.30
N GLY A 278 -16.35 -20.65 -7.36
CA GLY A 278 -15.56 -19.88 -6.40
C GLY A 278 -15.91 -18.39 -6.39
N GLU A 279 -16.09 -17.79 -7.57
CA GLU A 279 -16.53 -16.38 -7.70
C GLU A 279 -17.99 -16.17 -7.29
N GLN A 280 -18.86 -17.15 -7.54
CA GLN A 280 -20.25 -17.13 -7.08
C GLN A 280 -20.31 -17.29 -5.57
N VAL A 281 -19.46 -18.12 -4.94
CA VAL A 281 -19.35 -18.22 -3.48
C VAL A 281 -18.89 -16.88 -2.90
N LEU A 282 -17.90 -16.21 -3.50
CA LEU A 282 -17.51 -14.87 -3.09
C LEU A 282 -18.66 -13.86 -3.20
N LYS A 283 -19.38 -13.83 -4.34
CA LYS A 283 -20.55 -12.97 -4.53
C LYS A 283 -21.71 -13.30 -3.58
N GLN A 284 -21.94 -14.58 -3.29
CA GLN A 284 -22.98 -15.03 -2.36
C GLN A 284 -22.62 -14.71 -0.91
N LEU A 285 -21.34 -14.82 -0.53
CA LEU A 285 -20.85 -14.38 0.76
C LEU A 285 -20.99 -12.86 0.88
N GLU A 286 -20.59 -12.09 -0.12
CA GLU A 286 -20.79 -10.62 -0.19
C GLU A 286 -22.28 -10.25 -0.04
N LYS A 287 -23.18 -10.91 -0.78
CA LYS A 287 -24.63 -10.62 -0.77
C LYS A 287 -25.34 -11.06 0.51
N LYS A 288 -25.02 -12.24 1.07
CA LYS A 288 -25.55 -12.64 2.39
C LYS A 288 -25.16 -11.64 3.47
N LEU A 289 -23.94 -11.14 3.37
CA LEU A 289 -23.36 -10.19 4.30
C LEU A 289 -23.94 -8.76 4.18
N GLU A 290 -24.48 -8.38 3.03
CA GLU A 290 -25.27 -7.14 2.83
C GLU A 290 -26.71 -7.29 3.36
N SER A 291 -27.34 -8.44 3.12
CA SER A 291 -28.71 -8.72 3.60
C SER A 291 -28.81 -8.87 5.13
N SER A 292 -27.72 -9.27 5.80
CA SER A 292 -27.65 -9.31 7.26
C SER A 292 -27.45 -7.93 7.92
N SER A 293 -27.04 -6.91 7.16
CA SER A 293 -26.95 -5.52 7.65
C SER A 293 -28.25 -4.72 7.49
N GLU A 294 -29.24 -5.22 6.74
CA GLU A 294 -30.56 -4.59 6.60
C GLU A 294 -31.58 -5.03 7.66
N ASN A 295 -31.27 -6.04 8.48
CA ASN A 295 -32.15 -6.55 9.54
C ASN A 295 -31.87 -5.96 10.95
N TYR A 296 -31.12 -4.85 11.02
CA TYR A 296 -30.96 -4.06 12.23
C TYR A 296 -31.42 -2.61 11.98
N TYR A 297 -32.72 -2.45 11.71
CA TYR A 297 -33.49 -1.22 11.93
C TYR A 297 -34.86 -1.60 12.47
#